data_AF-A0A9W4RFF4-F1
#
_entry.id   AF-A0A9W4RFF4-F1
#
_cell.length_a   1.000
_cell.length_b   1.000
_cell.length_c   1.000
_cell.angle_alpha   90.00
_cell.angle_beta   90.00
_cell.angle_gamma   90.00
#
_symmetry.space_group_name_H-M   'P 1'
#
loop_
_entity.id
_entity.type
_entity.pdbx_description
1 polymer ?
#
loop_
_entity_poly.entity_id
_entity_poly.type
_entity_poly.pdbx_seq_one_letter_code
_entity_poly.pdbx_strand_id
1 'polypeptide(L)'
;MGVTLPRDMRFAGFKASAIKAGLQSIWKTGSAGAFAQLKGAGPNVRERAILFEELLDRNLIEASRRGYQLTKGGESIAVGKARTRTPIARARMHIDNLLERINAYNSDPDGFLFIDHVWLFGSAMRGEDTVGDVDIALSTSRRPPYDKSYYLMQERVEEVLQKRGEIPAQHGSLLFSGEEWLMKKAIFGERRHPLLSGVQTGTGDLESIGAPCQLIYDRSRGRVNDPILPQHPKSEGRAEGTPAPRQLPDLSPDPVRPMHARWLYSYDGPERVSPYDIFGNWEIAEPLFPSFPDGLKVMLAGDGSDAEWTPKALNKKVDGRDRVLLKVERLGAGTSVVLHRSIVDGDDGVQVVARLERAEMVGTSSPAPALFDDISRTIALLLATDAQRIMRRQMDLGEIKEVAIIVDTSSLKDPLSDRLADDAAAHLENRHVSIEPDNWRGNPVRVEMTDPALVAHALAM
;
A
#
# COMPACT_ATOMS: atom_id res chain seq x y z
N MET A 1 2.27 -18.02 -2.55
CA MET A 1 3.40 -17.06 -2.55
C MET A 1 2.84 -15.65 -2.66
N GLY A 2 3.32 -14.70 -1.84
CA GLY A 2 2.97 -13.28 -1.97
C GLY A 2 3.78 -12.58 -3.05
N VAL A 3 3.34 -11.41 -3.51
CA VAL A 3 4.11 -10.59 -4.47
C VAL A 3 5.31 -9.95 -3.78
N THR A 4 6.38 -9.72 -4.54
CA THR A 4 7.51 -8.89 -4.07
C THR A 4 7.18 -7.43 -4.40
N LEU A 5 7.01 -6.60 -3.36
CA LEU A 5 6.70 -5.18 -3.53
C LEU A 5 7.98 -4.38 -3.77
N PRO A 6 7.99 -3.41 -4.73
CA PRO A 6 9.09 -2.46 -4.88
C PRO A 6 9.35 -1.68 -3.56
N ARG A 7 10.60 -1.33 -3.28
CA ARG A 7 10.98 -0.64 -2.02
C ARG A 7 10.50 0.82 -1.99
N ASP A 8 10.52 1.43 -3.15
CA ASP A 8 10.08 2.78 -3.47
C ASP A 8 8.57 2.85 -3.73
N MET A 9 7.85 1.72 -3.74
CA MET A 9 6.39 1.72 -3.80
C MET A 9 5.82 2.66 -2.73
N ARG A 10 5.08 3.65 -3.21
CA ARG A 10 4.30 4.59 -2.42
C ARG A 10 2.86 4.57 -2.95
N PHE A 11 1.94 4.96 -2.07
CA PHE A 11 0.61 5.44 -2.44
C PHE A 11 0.45 6.77 -1.73
N ALA A 12 0.29 7.88 -2.46
CA ALA A 12 0.12 9.21 -1.86
C ALA A 12 1.17 9.52 -0.76
N GLY A 13 2.43 9.13 -0.99
CA GLY A 13 3.55 9.30 -0.03
C GLY A 13 3.68 8.22 1.06
N PHE A 14 2.69 7.34 1.23
CA PHE A 14 2.74 6.26 2.23
C PHE A 14 3.64 5.11 1.78
N LYS A 15 4.55 4.68 2.66
CA LYS A 15 5.48 3.56 2.39
C LYS A 15 4.74 2.22 2.32
N ALA A 16 5.31 1.26 1.59
CA ALA A 16 4.82 -0.12 1.52
C ALA A 16 4.52 -0.76 2.90
N SER A 17 5.27 -0.40 3.95
CA SER A 17 5.01 -0.88 5.31
C SER A 17 3.67 -0.38 5.88
N ALA A 18 3.33 0.89 5.67
CA ALA A 18 2.08 1.49 6.12
C ALA A 18 0.89 0.93 5.32
N ILE A 19 1.05 0.81 4.00
CA ILE A 19 0.08 0.17 3.08
C ILE A 19 -0.24 -1.24 3.57
N LYS A 20 0.80 -2.05 3.82
CA LYS A 20 0.63 -3.42 4.33
C LYS A 20 -0.03 -3.46 5.71
N ALA A 21 0.37 -2.60 6.63
CA ALA A 21 -0.25 -2.53 7.96
C ALA A 21 -1.75 -2.23 7.84
N GLY A 22 -2.11 -1.27 6.98
CA GLY A 22 -3.50 -0.93 6.67
C GLY A 22 -4.29 -2.11 6.11
N LEU A 23 -3.79 -2.75 5.05
CA LEU A 23 -4.43 -3.93 4.45
C LEU A 23 -4.59 -5.08 5.45
N GLN A 24 -3.58 -5.32 6.29
CA GLN A 24 -3.67 -6.34 7.35
C GLN A 24 -4.71 -6.00 8.43
N SER A 25 -4.92 -4.72 8.72
CA SER A 25 -5.98 -4.29 9.64
C SER A 25 -7.37 -4.56 9.07
N ILE A 26 -7.60 -4.21 7.79
CA ILE A 26 -8.87 -4.50 7.11
C ILE A 26 -9.10 -6.00 7.02
N TRP A 27 -8.08 -6.78 6.67
CA TRP A 27 -8.22 -8.23 6.61
C TRP A 27 -8.67 -8.84 7.94
N LYS A 28 -8.16 -8.33 9.06
CA LYS A 28 -8.48 -8.84 10.40
C LYS A 28 -9.84 -8.37 10.92
N THR A 29 -10.21 -7.13 10.63
CA THR A 29 -11.33 -6.45 11.32
C THR A 29 -12.51 -6.12 10.41
N GLY A 30 -12.28 -5.99 9.11
CA GLY A 30 -13.23 -5.44 8.15
C GLY A 30 -13.68 -4.01 8.45
N SER A 31 -13.03 -3.29 9.39
CA SER A 31 -13.54 -2.05 9.97
C SER A 31 -12.68 -0.84 9.58
N ALA A 32 -13.33 0.18 8.99
CA ALA A 32 -12.71 1.48 8.75
C ALA A 32 -12.36 2.20 10.06
N GLY A 33 -13.14 2.01 11.13
CA GLY A 33 -12.85 2.59 12.45
C GLY A 33 -11.58 1.98 13.05
N ALA A 34 -11.41 0.67 12.97
CA ALA A 34 -10.18 0.01 13.42
C ALA A 34 -8.96 0.44 12.58
N PHE A 35 -9.14 0.67 11.28
CA PHE A 35 -8.11 1.25 10.42
C PHE A 35 -7.72 2.66 10.85
N ALA A 36 -8.71 3.52 11.15
CA ALA A 36 -8.51 4.89 11.58
C ALA A 36 -7.75 5.02 12.91
N GLN A 37 -7.58 3.93 13.67
CA GLN A 37 -6.79 3.89 14.91
C GLN A 37 -5.38 3.31 14.73
N LEU A 38 -5.05 2.81 13.54
CA LEU A 38 -3.81 2.08 13.32
C LEU A 38 -2.60 3.03 13.19
N LYS A 39 -1.90 3.32 14.30
CA LYS A 39 -0.69 4.17 14.31
C LYS A 39 0.38 3.77 13.27
N GLY A 40 0.45 2.49 12.90
CA GLY A 40 1.37 2.00 11.87
C GLY A 40 1.03 2.41 10.42
N ALA A 41 -0.19 2.89 10.16
CA ALA A 41 -0.64 3.37 8.85
C ALA A 41 -0.40 4.88 8.62
N GLY A 42 -0.27 5.66 9.68
CA GLY A 42 -0.07 7.11 9.62
C GLY A 42 -0.12 7.76 11.00
N PRO A 43 0.45 8.97 11.17
CA PRO A 43 0.62 9.59 12.48
C PRO A 43 -0.70 10.01 13.13
N ASN A 44 -1.69 10.48 12.36
CA ASN A 44 -3.00 10.92 12.86
C ASN A 44 -4.16 10.35 12.02
N VAL A 45 -5.41 10.60 12.42
CA VAL A 45 -6.60 10.02 11.74
C VAL A 45 -6.71 10.56 10.31
N ARG A 46 -6.43 11.85 10.08
CA ARG A 46 -6.46 12.46 8.74
C ARG A 46 -5.56 11.71 7.76
N GLU A 47 -4.30 11.46 8.15
CA GLU A 47 -3.34 10.71 7.33
C GLU A 47 -3.80 9.29 7.03
N ARG A 48 -4.35 8.61 8.04
CA ARG A 48 -4.88 7.25 7.85
C ARG A 48 -6.11 7.24 6.96
N ALA A 49 -6.95 8.26 7.02
CA ALA A 49 -8.09 8.41 6.13
C ALA A 49 -7.66 8.57 4.66
N ILE A 50 -6.62 9.37 4.40
CA ILE A 50 -6.05 9.50 3.05
C ILE A 50 -5.59 8.14 2.53
N LEU A 51 -4.81 7.40 3.33
CA LEU A 51 -4.36 6.06 2.93
C LEU A 51 -5.53 5.11 2.69
N PHE A 52 -6.55 5.11 3.55
CA PHE A 52 -7.74 4.27 3.38
C PHE A 52 -8.43 4.52 2.04
N GLU A 53 -8.58 5.79 1.66
CA GLU A 53 -9.17 6.18 0.37
C GLU A 53 -8.27 5.80 -0.82
N GLU A 54 -6.95 5.87 -0.69
CA GLU A 54 -6.03 5.33 -1.71
C GLU A 54 -6.17 3.82 -1.90
N LEU A 55 -6.41 3.06 -0.83
CA LEU A 55 -6.62 1.62 -0.93
C LEU A 55 -7.93 1.28 -1.66
N LEU A 56 -8.98 2.09 -1.49
CA LEU A 56 -10.24 1.97 -2.22
C LEU A 56 -10.04 2.28 -3.71
N ASP A 57 -9.45 3.43 -4.02
CA ASP A 57 -9.28 3.86 -5.42
C ASP A 57 -8.31 2.99 -6.20
N ARG A 58 -7.41 2.27 -5.54
CA ARG A 58 -6.52 1.29 -6.20
C ARG A 58 -7.10 -0.12 -6.21
N ASN A 59 -8.38 -0.26 -5.89
CA ASN A 59 -9.11 -1.52 -5.86
C ASN A 59 -8.40 -2.61 -5.02
N LEU A 60 -7.79 -2.21 -3.89
CA LEU A 60 -7.13 -3.13 -2.97
C LEU A 60 -8.07 -3.54 -1.83
N ILE A 61 -9.03 -2.69 -1.51
CA ILE A 61 -10.13 -2.98 -0.61
C ILE A 61 -11.45 -2.62 -1.28
N GLU A 62 -12.52 -3.28 -0.89
CA GLU A 62 -13.87 -3.03 -1.39
C GLU A 62 -14.89 -3.11 -0.24
N ALA A 63 -16.04 -2.45 -0.43
CA ALA A 63 -17.14 -2.52 0.52
C ALA A 63 -17.76 -3.93 0.53
N SER A 64 -18.12 -4.41 1.71
CA SER A 64 -18.82 -5.68 1.94
C SER A 64 -20.04 -5.47 2.84
N ARG A 65 -20.90 -6.48 2.97
CA ARG A 65 -22.09 -6.40 3.85
C ARG A 65 -21.76 -6.10 5.33
N ARG A 66 -20.53 -6.39 5.78
CA ARG A 66 -20.09 -6.24 7.17
C ARG A 66 -19.02 -5.16 7.36
N GLY A 67 -18.78 -4.33 6.35
CA GLY A 67 -17.74 -3.30 6.37
C GLY A 67 -16.91 -3.34 5.09
N TYR A 68 -15.65 -3.73 5.20
CA TYR A 68 -14.70 -3.80 4.08
C TYR A 68 -13.99 -5.14 4.02
N GLN A 69 -13.56 -5.53 2.83
CA GLN A 69 -12.74 -6.73 2.61
C GLN A 69 -11.60 -6.45 1.63
N LEU A 70 -10.58 -7.29 1.64
CA LEU A 70 -9.51 -7.22 0.65
C LEU A 70 -9.99 -7.78 -0.69
N THR A 71 -9.56 -7.15 -1.79
CA THR A 71 -9.64 -7.77 -3.11
C THR A 71 -8.49 -8.77 -3.28
N LYS A 72 -8.49 -9.55 -4.38
CA LYS A 72 -7.35 -10.45 -4.70
C LYS A 72 -6.02 -9.70 -4.79
N GLY A 73 -6.06 -8.45 -5.27
CA GLY A 73 -4.90 -7.56 -5.32
C GLY A 73 -4.44 -7.16 -3.91
N GLY A 74 -5.38 -6.70 -3.07
CA GLY A 74 -5.13 -6.38 -1.67
C GLY A 74 -4.54 -7.54 -0.88
N GLU A 75 -5.12 -8.74 -1.01
CA GLU A 75 -4.61 -9.96 -0.37
C GLU A 75 -3.16 -10.25 -0.76
N SER A 76 -2.86 -10.13 -2.06
CA SER A 76 -1.52 -10.40 -2.60
C SER A 76 -0.47 -9.46 -2.00
N ILE A 77 -0.79 -8.18 -1.83
CA ILE A 77 0.07 -7.17 -1.20
C ILE A 77 0.17 -7.41 0.32
N ALA A 78 -0.95 -7.71 0.98
CA ALA A 78 -0.99 -7.93 2.44
C ALA A 78 -0.09 -9.09 2.88
N VAL A 79 -0.07 -10.20 2.11
CA VAL A 79 0.82 -11.35 2.33
C VAL A 79 2.19 -11.21 1.66
N GLY A 80 2.34 -10.24 0.75
CA GLY A 80 3.55 -9.98 -0.01
C GLY A 80 4.74 -9.69 0.90
N LYS A 81 5.92 -10.22 0.59
CA LYS A 81 7.14 -9.82 1.31
C LYS A 81 7.66 -8.56 0.64
N ALA A 82 7.78 -7.48 1.40
CA ALA A 82 8.56 -6.34 0.95
C ALA A 82 10.03 -6.77 1.01
N ARG A 83 10.63 -7.06 -0.15
CA ARG A 83 12.05 -7.39 -0.27
C ARG A 83 12.68 -6.39 -1.23
N THR A 84 13.83 -5.86 -0.85
CA THR A 84 14.66 -5.06 -1.75
C THR A 84 15.09 -5.97 -2.91
N ARG A 85 14.62 -5.67 -4.12
CA ARG A 85 15.13 -6.32 -5.32
C ARG A 85 16.57 -5.88 -5.56
N THR A 86 17.40 -6.80 -6.03
CA THR A 86 18.83 -6.58 -6.27
C THR A 86 19.06 -6.38 -7.76
N PRO A 87 19.86 -5.38 -8.18
CA PRO A 87 20.24 -5.22 -9.59
C PRO A 87 20.78 -6.51 -10.21
N ILE A 88 20.37 -6.80 -11.45
CA ILE A 88 20.75 -8.03 -12.15
C ILE A 88 22.26 -8.24 -12.24
N ALA A 89 23.04 -7.17 -12.39
CA ALA A 89 24.50 -7.23 -12.42
C ALA A 89 25.08 -7.85 -11.15
N ARG A 90 24.53 -7.50 -9.98
CA ARG A 90 24.95 -8.08 -8.70
C ARG A 90 24.50 -9.53 -8.55
N ALA A 91 23.30 -9.87 -9.04
CA ALA A 91 22.84 -11.26 -9.06
C ALA A 91 23.75 -12.13 -9.95
N ARG A 92 24.13 -11.65 -11.13
CA ARG A 92 25.09 -12.31 -12.04
C ARG A 92 26.44 -12.55 -11.40
N MET A 93 26.98 -11.58 -10.67
CA MET A 93 28.23 -11.76 -9.90
C MET A 93 28.12 -12.94 -8.90
N HIS A 94 26.99 -13.08 -8.20
CA HIS A 94 26.79 -14.21 -7.30
C HIS A 94 26.58 -15.55 -8.02
N ILE A 95 25.96 -15.55 -9.20
CA ILE A 95 25.85 -16.73 -10.07
C ILE A 95 27.24 -17.16 -10.53
N ASP A 96 28.05 -16.23 -11.04
CA ASP A 96 29.39 -16.51 -11.55
C ASP A 96 30.30 -17.09 -10.44
N ASN A 97 30.31 -16.47 -9.25
CA ASN A 97 31.01 -16.99 -8.08
C ASN A 97 30.53 -18.39 -7.67
N LEU A 98 29.23 -18.67 -7.79
CA LEU A 98 28.69 -20.00 -7.51
C LEU A 98 29.21 -21.02 -8.53
N LEU A 99 29.20 -20.69 -9.83
CA LEU A 99 29.68 -21.58 -10.89
C LEU A 99 31.19 -21.86 -10.77
N GLU A 100 31.99 -20.86 -10.40
CA GLU A 100 33.42 -21.04 -10.11
C GLU A 100 33.65 -22.01 -8.96
N ARG A 101 32.90 -21.87 -7.86
CA ARG A 101 32.99 -22.79 -6.73
C ARG A 101 32.49 -24.19 -7.06
N ILE A 102 31.49 -24.31 -7.94
CA ILE A 102 31.04 -25.60 -8.46
C ILE A 102 32.15 -26.27 -9.28
N ASN A 103 32.87 -25.53 -10.12
CA ASN A 103 34.03 -26.06 -10.84
C ASN A 103 35.14 -26.52 -9.90
N ALA A 104 35.45 -25.72 -8.88
CA ALA A 104 36.44 -26.09 -7.87
C ALA A 104 36.00 -27.35 -7.12
N TYR A 105 34.74 -27.43 -6.69
CA TYR A 105 34.18 -28.61 -6.05
C TYR A 105 34.22 -29.85 -6.94
N ASN A 106 33.80 -29.74 -8.20
CA ASN A 106 33.83 -30.85 -9.17
C ASN A 106 35.26 -31.35 -9.46
N SER A 107 36.26 -30.49 -9.29
CA SER A 107 37.69 -30.83 -9.46
C SER A 107 38.37 -31.33 -8.18
N ASP A 108 37.74 -31.16 -7.01
CA ASP A 108 38.27 -31.59 -5.72
C ASP A 108 38.29 -33.12 -5.63
N PRO A 109 39.45 -33.79 -5.54
CA PRO A 109 39.54 -35.25 -5.47
C PRO A 109 38.87 -35.84 -4.22
N ASP A 110 38.66 -35.05 -3.16
CA ASP A 110 37.99 -35.47 -1.93
C ASP A 110 36.46 -35.37 -2.01
N GLY A 111 35.92 -34.86 -3.12
CA GLY A 111 34.48 -34.78 -3.36
C GLY A 111 33.81 -36.15 -3.53
N PHE A 112 32.57 -36.26 -3.06
CA PHE A 112 31.76 -37.49 -3.12
C PHE A 112 30.54 -37.37 -4.06
N LEU A 113 30.13 -36.13 -4.40
CA LEU A 113 29.17 -35.84 -5.46
C LEU A 113 29.82 -35.08 -6.62
N PHE A 114 29.25 -35.25 -7.80
CA PHE A 114 29.34 -34.31 -8.89
C PHE A 114 28.09 -33.44 -8.92
N ILE A 115 28.28 -32.17 -9.26
CA ILE A 115 27.20 -31.31 -9.71
C ILE A 115 27.20 -31.39 -11.24
N ASP A 116 26.19 -32.04 -11.81
CA ASP A 116 26.13 -32.34 -13.24
C ASP A 116 25.61 -31.15 -14.05
N HIS A 117 24.51 -30.56 -13.59
CA HIS A 117 23.86 -29.45 -14.28
C HIS A 117 23.39 -28.38 -13.29
N VAL A 118 23.47 -27.13 -13.73
CA VAL A 118 22.90 -25.97 -13.03
C VAL A 118 21.89 -25.30 -13.96
N TRP A 119 20.63 -25.35 -13.58
CA TRP A 119 19.53 -24.74 -14.32
C TRP A 119 19.10 -23.45 -13.63
N LEU A 120 19.16 -22.34 -14.37
CA LEU A 120 18.66 -21.04 -13.92
C LEU A 120 17.23 -20.84 -14.40
N PHE A 121 16.37 -20.35 -13.52
CA PHE A 121 14.99 -19.99 -13.86
C PHE A 121 14.57 -18.69 -13.15
N GLY A 122 13.32 -18.29 -13.33
CA GLY A 122 12.79 -17.09 -12.69
C GLY A 122 13.32 -15.78 -13.28
N SER A 123 13.36 -14.74 -12.44
CA SER A 123 13.61 -13.35 -12.88
C SER A 123 15.03 -13.09 -13.39
N ALA A 124 16.03 -13.79 -12.83
CA ALA A 124 17.43 -13.66 -13.24
C ALA A 124 17.67 -14.18 -14.66
N MET A 125 17.06 -15.30 -15.03
CA MET A 125 17.15 -15.87 -16.39
C MET A 125 16.48 -14.95 -17.42
N ARG A 126 15.33 -14.34 -17.08
CA ARG A 126 14.62 -13.42 -17.99
C ARG A 126 15.32 -12.09 -18.22
N GLY A 127 16.39 -11.80 -17.48
CA GLY A 127 17.12 -10.55 -17.61
C GLY A 127 16.34 -9.33 -17.09
N GLU A 128 15.42 -9.52 -16.12
CA GLU A 128 14.77 -8.39 -15.45
C GLU A 128 15.82 -7.49 -14.79
N ASP A 129 15.66 -6.16 -14.86
CA ASP A 129 16.64 -5.19 -14.34
C ASP A 129 17.01 -5.41 -12.87
N THR A 130 16.06 -5.92 -12.10
CA THR A 130 16.24 -6.28 -10.69
C THR A 130 15.61 -7.64 -10.39
N VAL A 131 16.13 -8.37 -9.40
CA VAL A 131 15.65 -9.71 -9.01
C VAL A 131 15.41 -9.78 -7.50
N GLY A 132 14.43 -10.58 -7.05
CA GLY A 132 14.20 -10.80 -5.61
C GLY A 132 15.25 -11.73 -5.00
N ASP A 133 15.43 -12.88 -5.64
CA ASP A 133 16.41 -13.92 -5.39
C ASP A 133 16.77 -14.60 -6.72
N VAL A 134 17.73 -15.51 -6.67
CA VAL A 134 18.21 -16.31 -7.80
C VAL A 134 17.67 -17.73 -7.63
N ASP A 135 16.84 -18.14 -8.57
CA ASP A 135 16.23 -19.47 -8.62
C ASP A 135 17.10 -20.42 -9.45
N ILE A 136 17.70 -21.41 -8.79
CA ILE A 136 18.58 -22.39 -9.42
C ILE A 136 18.23 -23.80 -8.95
N ALA A 137 18.17 -24.74 -9.89
CA ALA A 137 18.09 -26.16 -9.63
C ALA A 137 19.43 -26.84 -9.96
N LEU A 138 19.96 -27.60 -9.00
CA LEU A 138 21.20 -28.37 -9.14
C LEU A 138 20.85 -29.84 -9.37
N SER A 139 21.34 -30.46 -10.44
CA SER A 139 21.34 -31.92 -10.54
C SER A 139 22.69 -32.48 -10.11
N THR A 140 22.67 -33.61 -9.40
CA THR A 140 23.88 -34.23 -8.85
C THR A 140 23.92 -35.72 -9.13
N SER A 141 25.13 -36.25 -9.20
CA SER A 141 25.41 -37.68 -9.28
C SER A 141 26.52 -38.03 -8.28
N ARG A 142 26.57 -39.30 -7.87
CA ARG A 142 27.63 -39.78 -6.99
C ARG A 142 28.91 -40.03 -7.80
N ARG A 143 30.07 -39.74 -7.21
CA ARG A 143 31.36 -40.06 -7.85
C ARG A 143 31.69 -41.54 -7.69
N PRO A 144 32.45 -42.16 -8.60
CA PRO A 144 33.09 -43.44 -8.31
C PRO A 144 34.04 -43.32 -7.11
N PRO A 145 34.09 -44.31 -6.20
CA PRO A 145 33.34 -45.57 -6.20
C PRO A 145 31.93 -45.51 -5.54
N TYR A 146 31.50 -44.34 -5.11
CA TYR A 146 30.25 -44.10 -4.36
C TYR A 146 28.96 -44.24 -5.20
N ASP A 147 29.08 -44.18 -6.52
CA ASP A 147 28.01 -44.47 -7.47
C ASP A 147 27.41 -45.86 -7.28
N LYS A 148 28.25 -46.83 -6.87
CA LYS A 148 27.84 -48.23 -6.67
C LYS A 148 27.54 -48.59 -5.22
N SER A 149 27.98 -47.78 -4.25
CA SER A 149 27.77 -48.05 -2.83
C SER A 149 27.52 -46.77 -2.04
N TYR A 150 26.27 -46.60 -1.61
CA TYR A 150 25.89 -45.51 -0.71
C TYR A 150 26.58 -45.62 0.65
N TYR A 151 26.81 -46.85 1.12
CA TYR A 151 27.49 -47.08 2.40
C TYR A 151 28.92 -46.54 2.38
N LEU A 152 29.69 -46.82 1.32
CA LEU A 152 31.05 -46.28 1.16
C LEU A 152 31.06 -44.75 1.09
N MET A 153 29.99 -44.15 0.53
CA MET A 153 29.84 -42.70 0.51
C MET A 153 29.66 -42.13 1.92
N GLN A 154 28.82 -42.76 2.74
CA GLN A 154 28.55 -42.33 4.10
C GLN A 154 29.79 -42.46 5.00
N GLU A 155 30.53 -43.58 4.90
CA GLU A 155 31.82 -43.73 5.59
C GLU A 155 32.79 -42.58 5.21
N ARG A 156 32.89 -42.25 3.92
CA ARG A 156 33.73 -41.13 3.49
C ARG A 156 33.25 -39.79 4.02
N VAL A 157 31.95 -39.55 4.02
CA VAL A 157 31.36 -38.31 4.55
C VAL A 157 31.70 -38.15 6.03
N GLU A 158 31.58 -39.21 6.82
CA GLU A 158 31.96 -39.23 8.24
C GLU A 158 33.45 -38.96 8.43
N GLU A 159 34.33 -39.59 7.65
CA GLU A 159 35.78 -39.32 7.70
C GLU A 159 36.10 -37.84 7.42
N VAL A 160 35.47 -37.25 6.41
CA VAL A 160 35.70 -35.84 6.04
C VAL A 160 35.17 -34.90 7.13
N LEU A 161 34.02 -35.21 7.72
CA LEU A 161 33.45 -34.44 8.82
C LEU A 161 34.35 -34.49 10.07
N GLN A 162 34.85 -35.67 10.42
CA GLN A 162 35.78 -35.86 11.54
C GLN A 162 37.09 -35.10 11.31
N LYS A 163 37.68 -35.20 10.11
CA LYS A 163 38.92 -34.49 9.75
C LYS A 163 38.77 -32.97 9.82
N ARG A 164 37.60 -32.44 9.46
CA ARG A 164 37.34 -30.98 9.49
C ARG A 164 37.02 -30.46 10.89
N GLY A 165 36.66 -31.32 11.85
CA GLY A 165 36.37 -30.93 13.24
C GLY A 165 35.13 -30.03 13.43
N GLU A 166 34.40 -29.73 12.36
CA GLU A 166 33.29 -28.79 12.31
C GLU A 166 31.99 -29.53 12.04
N ILE A 167 31.53 -30.31 13.03
CA ILE A 167 30.29 -31.09 12.92
C ILE A 167 29.11 -30.23 13.40
N PRO A 168 28.06 -30.01 12.58
CA PRO A 168 26.88 -29.25 13.00
C PRO A 168 26.18 -29.91 14.19
N ALA A 169 25.58 -29.11 15.08
CA ALA A 169 24.83 -29.62 16.24
C ALA A 169 23.65 -30.55 15.86
N GLN A 170 23.19 -30.51 14.62
CA GLN A 170 22.06 -31.31 14.10
C GLN A 170 22.48 -32.62 13.41
N HIS A 171 23.75 -32.99 13.47
CA HIS A 171 24.32 -34.16 12.76
C HIS A 171 23.60 -35.50 13.02
N GLY A 172 22.91 -35.65 14.16
CA GLY A 172 22.12 -36.85 14.49
C GLY A 172 20.65 -36.81 14.08
N SER A 173 20.20 -35.78 13.36
CA SER A 173 18.80 -35.64 12.94
C SER A 173 18.52 -36.44 11.66
N LEU A 174 17.35 -37.08 11.59
CA LEU A 174 16.84 -37.74 10.37
C LEU A 174 16.70 -36.79 9.16
N LEU A 175 16.69 -35.47 9.40
CA LEU A 175 16.59 -34.45 8.37
C LEU A 175 17.95 -33.89 7.93
N PHE A 176 19.05 -34.32 8.56
CA PHE A 176 20.39 -33.88 8.22
C PHE A 176 21.03 -34.85 7.21
N SER A 177 21.55 -34.31 6.10
CA SER A 177 22.35 -35.02 5.13
C SER A 177 23.77 -34.45 5.17
N GLY A 178 24.73 -35.26 5.64
CA GLY A 178 26.13 -34.84 5.77
C GLY A 178 26.76 -34.53 4.42
N GLU A 179 26.43 -35.32 3.40
CA GLU A 179 26.85 -35.09 2.02
C GLU A 179 26.30 -33.77 1.46
N GLU A 180 25.00 -33.47 1.67
CA GLU A 180 24.41 -32.24 1.19
C GLU A 180 24.97 -31.03 1.93
N TRP A 181 25.21 -31.15 3.24
CA TRP A 181 25.81 -30.10 4.03
C TRP A 181 27.24 -29.77 3.56
N LEU A 182 28.09 -30.79 3.39
CA LEU A 182 29.46 -30.63 2.91
C LEU A 182 29.51 -30.01 1.51
N MET A 183 28.65 -30.48 0.60
CA MET A 183 28.51 -29.90 -0.75
C MET A 183 28.08 -28.43 -0.68
N LYS A 184 27.01 -28.12 0.06
CA LYS A 184 26.49 -26.75 0.24
C LYS A 184 27.59 -25.84 0.81
N LYS A 185 28.35 -26.31 1.79
CA LYS A 185 29.45 -25.54 2.38
C LYS A 185 30.57 -25.27 1.38
N ALA A 186 30.91 -26.24 0.53
CA ALA A 186 31.90 -26.04 -0.53
C ALA A 186 31.44 -24.96 -1.55
N ILE A 187 30.20 -25.06 -2.04
CA ILE A 187 29.72 -24.18 -3.12
C ILE A 187 29.21 -22.81 -2.64
N PHE A 188 28.76 -22.70 -1.39
CA PHE A 188 28.28 -21.43 -0.82
C PHE A 188 29.26 -20.77 0.15
N GLY A 189 30.26 -21.51 0.66
CA GLY A 189 31.14 -21.05 1.74
C GLY A 189 30.52 -21.24 3.12
N GLU A 190 31.02 -20.51 4.12
CA GLU A 190 30.53 -20.57 5.51
C GLU A 190 29.03 -20.28 5.62
N ARG A 191 28.54 -19.34 4.81
CA ARG A 191 27.13 -18.95 4.79
C ARG A 191 26.65 -18.67 3.38
N ARG A 192 25.49 -19.25 3.05
CA ARG A 192 24.76 -18.96 1.81
C ARG A 192 24.35 -17.49 1.76
N HIS A 193 24.72 -16.80 0.68
CA HIS A 193 24.29 -15.44 0.43
C HIS A 193 22.76 -15.38 0.26
N PRO A 194 22.06 -14.35 0.79
CA PRO A 194 20.60 -14.27 0.72
C PRO A 194 20.01 -14.36 -0.69
N LEU A 195 20.71 -13.88 -1.72
CA LEU A 195 20.27 -14.00 -3.12
C LEU A 195 20.26 -15.43 -3.63
N LEU A 196 21.06 -16.32 -3.06
CA LEU A 196 21.11 -17.73 -3.41
C LEU A 196 20.12 -18.54 -2.56
N SER A 197 19.17 -17.90 -1.86
CA SER A 197 18.17 -18.62 -1.06
C SER A 197 17.29 -19.55 -1.89
N GLY A 198 17.05 -19.20 -3.16
CA GLY A 198 16.30 -20.00 -4.13
C GLY A 198 17.09 -21.15 -4.75
N VAL A 199 18.36 -21.35 -4.40
CA VAL A 199 19.14 -22.49 -4.91
C VAL A 199 18.72 -23.79 -4.20
N GLN A 200 18.24 -24.75 -4.98
CA GLN A 200 17.75 -26.04 -4.53
C GLN A 200 18.62 -27.19 -5.07
N THR A 201 18.76 -28.24 -4.25
CA THR A 201 19.35 -29.51 -4.69
C THR A 201 18.24 -30.38 -5.26
N GLY A 202 18.41 -30.84 -6.50
CA GLY A 202 17.39 -31.55 -7.26
C GLY A 202 16.67 -30.65 -8.28
N THR A 203 16.10 -31.28 -9.30
CA THR A 203 15.33 -30.62 -10.38
C THR A 203 13.82 -30.81 -10.25
N GLY A 204 13.33 -31.55 -9.25
CA GLY A 204 11.91 -31.92 -9.12
C GLY A 204 10.95 -30.72 -9.03
N ASP A 205 11.31 -29.68 -8.27
CA ASP A 205 10.51 -28.45 -8.19
C ASP A 205 10.47 -27.75 -9.56
N LEU A 206 11.61 -27.62 -10.24
CA LEU A 206 11.68 -27.03 -11.58
C LEU A 206 10.88 -27.84 -12.62
N GLU A 207 11.00 -29.17 -12.57
CA GLU A 207 10.29 -30.11 -13.43
C GLU A 207 8.77 -30.03 -13.23
N SER A 208 8.30 -29.93 -11.99
CA SER A 208 6.88 -29.86 -11.66
C SER A 208 6.22 -28.51 -11.94
N ILE A 209 6.98 -27.40 -11.87
CA ILE A 209 6.44 -26.06 -12.16
C ILE A 209 6.22 -25.87 -13.67
N GLY A 210 7.03 -26.51 -14.52
CA GLY A 210 6.97 -26.32 -15.99
C GLY A 210 7.29 -24.89 -16.42
N ALA A 211 8.23 -24.23 -15.72
CA ALA A 211 8.62 -22.85 -16.02
C ALA A 211 9.79 -22.77 -17.03
N PRO A 212 9.90 -21.66 -17.77
CA PRO A 212 11.06 -21.40 -18.61
C PRO A 212 12.35 -21.46 -17.80
N CYS A 213 13.38 -22.08 -18.39
CA CYS A 213 14.66 -22.30 -17.72
C CYS A 213 15.83 -22.30 -18.72
N GLN A 214 17.02 -22.09 -18.21
CA GLN A 214 18.25 -22.03 -18.99
C GLN A 214 19.32 -22.90 -18.33
N LEU A 215 19.99 -23.75 -19.10
CA LEU A 215 21.17 -24.45 -18.63
C LEU A 215 22.35 -23.47 -18.62
N ILE A 216 22.94 -23.24 -17.45
CA ILE A 216 24.06 -22.31 -17.26
C ILE A 216 25.37 -23.02 -16.86
N TYR A 217 25.28 -24.31 -16.55
CA TYR A 217 26.43 -25.16 -16.26
C TYR A 217 26.14 -26.60 -16.66
N ASP A 218 27.14 -27.23 -17.26
CA ASP A 218 27.17 -28.64 -17.60
C ASP A 218 28.56 -29.16 -17.24
N ARG A 219 28.65 -30.19 -16.39
CA ARG A 219 29.94 -30.70 -15.90
C ARG A 219 30.93 -31.03 -17.03
N SER A 220 30.46 -31.51 -18.17
CA SER A 220 31.32 -31.87 -19.30
C SER A 220 31.81 -30.66 -20.10
N ARG A 221 31.09 -29.54 -20.04
CA ARG A 221 31.36 -28.31 -20.81
C ARG A 221 31.80 -27.12 -19.95
N GLY A 222 31.67 -27.23 -18.62
CA GLY A 222 31.84 -26.12 -17.68
C GLY A 222 30.67 -25.13 -17.75
N ARG A 223 30.98 -23.83 -17.74
CA ARG A 223 29.99 -22.77 -17.90
C ARG A 223 29.41 -22.82 -19.31
N VAL A 224 28.08 -22.83 -19.41
CA VAL A 224 27.37 -22.82 -20.69
C VAL A 224 26.36 -21.67 -20.71
N ASN A 225 25.85 -21.34 -21.89
CA ASN A 225 24.82 -20.32 -22.09
C ASN A 225 23.83 -20.84 -23.14
N ASP A 226 23.25 -21.99 -22.85
CA ASP A 226 22.33 -22.65 -23.77
C ASP A 226 21.05 -21.81 -23.94
N PRO A 227 20.28 -21.98 -25.03
CA PRO A 227 19.03 -21.25 -25.23
C PRO A 227 18.04 -21.44 -24.07
N ILE A 228 17.24 -20.39 -23.79
CA ILE A 228 16.14 -20.50 -22.84
C ILE A 228 15.10 -21.47 -23.41
N LEU A 229 14.83 -22.53 -22.65
CA LEU A 229 13.79 -23.50 -22.97
C LEU A 229 12.47 -23.05 -22.34
N PRO A 230 11.31 -23.33 -22.98
CA PRO A 230 10.00 -23.03 -22.40
C PRO A 230 9.74 -23.81 -21.11
N GLN A 231 10.34 -24.99 -20.95
CA GLN A 231 10.34 -25.80 -19.72
C GLN A 231 11.56 -26.71 -19.66
N HIS A 232 11.85 -27.27 -18.48
CA HIS A 232 12.94 -28.23 -18.30
C HIS A 232 12.70 -29.51 -19.14
N PRO A 233 13.74 -30.14 -19.74
CA PRO A 233 13.56 -31.30 -20.62
C PRO A 233 12.86 -32.51 -20.00
N LYS A 234 12.94 -32.65 -18.66
CA LYS A 234 12.24 -33.72 -17.91
C LYS A 234 10.87 -33.31 -17.38
N SER A 235 10.44 -32.08 -17.64
CA SER A 235 9.11 -31.60 -17.24
C SER A 235 8.05 -32.16 -18.18
N GLU A 236 7.02 -32.77 -17.61
CA GLU A 236 5.79 -33.16 -18.33
C GLU A 236 4.78 -32.00 -18.42
N GLY A 237 5.20 -30.80 -18.01
CA GLY A 237 4.35 -29.63 -17.83
C GLY A 237 4.07 -29.34 -16.37
N ARG A 238 3.19 -28.37 -16.15
CA ARG A 238 2.86 -27.87 -14.81
C ARG A 238 1.95 -28.83 -14.07
N ALA A 239 2.40 -29.35 -12.94
CA ALA A 239 1.60 -30.25 -12.09
C ALA A 239 0.32 -29.57 -11.56
N GLU A 240 -0.79 -30.30 -11.58
CA GLU A 240 -2.06 -29.90 -10.95
C GLU A 240 -1.82 -29.62 -9.45
N GLY A 241 -2.01 -28.37 -9.03
CA GLY A 241 -1.79 -27.93 -7.64
C GLY A 241 -0.67 -26.92 -7.45
N THR A 242 0.21 -26.70 -8.44
CA THR A 242 1.22 -25.64 -8.37
C THR A 242 0.55 -24.27 -8.54
N PRO A 243 0.59 -23.33 -7.57
CA PRO A 243 -0.06 -22.02 -7.68
C PRO A 243 0.60 -21.11 -8.71
N ALA A 244 -0.17 -20.34 -9.50
CA ALA A 244 0.38 -19.38 -10.47
C ALA A 244 1.36 -18.42 -9.79
N PRO A 245 2.47 -18.02 -10.46
CA PRO A 245 3.27 -16.89 -10.01
C PRO A 245 2.32 -15.70 -9.83
N ARG A 246 2.19 -15.20 -8.59
CA ARG A 246 1.36 -14.02 -8.36
C ARG A 246 2.08 -12.83 -8.95
N GLN A 247 1.45 -12.19 -9.92
CA GLN A 247 1.91 -10.91 -10.48
C GLN A 247 1.46 -9.78 -9.55
N LEU A 248 2.23 -8.69 -9.54
CA LEU A 248 1.77 -7.46 -8.89
C LEU A 248 0.45 -7.04 -9.57
N PRO A 249 -0.63 -6.80 -8.83
CA PRO A 249 -1.86 -6.31 -9.44
C PRO A 249 -1.61 -4.94 -10.09
N ASP A 250 -2.48 -4.53 -11.00
CA ASP A 250 -2.51 -3.13 -11.42
C ASP A 250 -2.78 -2.26 -10.18
N LEU A 251 -1.93 -1.27 -9.99
CA LEU A 251 -1.98 -0.36 -8.86
C LEU A 251 -2.45 1.03 -9.28
N SER A 252 -2.79 1.24 -10.55
CA SER A 252 -3.27 2.52 -11.05
C SER A 252 -4.51 2.96 -10.25
N PRO A 253 -4.56 4.20 -9.74
CA PRO A 253 -5.71 4.67 -9.00
C PRO A 253 -6.86 5.03 -9.96
N ASP A 254 -8.09 4.78 -9.51
CA ASP A 254 -9.30 5.36 -10.09
C ASP A 254 -9.28 6.89 -10.00
N PRO A 255 -10.13 7.60 -10.79
CA PRO A 255 -10.30 9.04 -10.67
C PRO A 255 -10.56 9.48 -9.23
N VAL A 256 -9.86 10.53 -8.81
CA VAL A 256 -9.96 11.03 -7.44
C VAL A 256 -11.37 11.56 -7.16
N ARG A 257 -11.90 11.20 -6.00
CA ARG A 257 -13.20 11.66 -5.49
C ARG A 257 -13.02 12.31 -4.12
N PRO A 258 -13.95 13.16 -3.66
CA PRO A 258 -13.93 13.66 -2.29
C PRO A 258 -13.79 12.50 -1.29
N MET A 259 -13.12 12.70 -0.16
CA MET A 259 -12.98 11.67 0.86
C MET A 259 -14.28 11.49 1.63
N HIS A 260 -14.59 10.28 2.08
CA HIS A 260 -15.81 10.03 2.84
C HIS A 260 -15.74 10.65 4.25
N ALA A 261 -16.58 11.64 4.57
CA ALA A 261 -16.51 12.48 5.77
C ALA A 261 -16.60 11.74 7.13
N ARG A 262 -17.00 10.46 7.14
CA ARG A 262 -16.92 9.57 8.34
C ARG A 262 -15.54 9.51 8.98
N TRP A 263 -14.47 9.82 8.26
CA TRP A 263 -13.14 9.87 8.87
C TRP A 263 -13.03 10.95 9.98
N LEU A 264 -13.94 11.92 10.02
CA LEU A 264 -14.04 12.92 11.09
C LEU A 264 -14.65 12.38 12.39
N TYR A 265 -15.23 11.16 12.39
CA TYR A 265 -15.92 10.63 13.56
C TYR A 265 -14.94 10.37 14.70
N SER A 266 -15.31 10.81 15.89
CA SER A 266 -14.60 10.60 17.15
C SER A 266 -14.70 9.15 17.62
N TYR A 267 -13.81 8.77 18.52
CA TYR A 267 -13.95 7.51 19.26
C TYR A 267 -15.14 7.51 20.24
N ASP A 268 -15.45 8.67 20.82
CA ASP A 268 -16.41 8.82 21.92
C ASP A 268 -17.88 8.83 21.48
N GLY A 269 -18.15 8.65 20.19
CA GLY A 269 -19.48 8.42 19.68
C GLY A 269 -19.55 8.54 18.15
N PRO A 270 -20.45 7.79 17.50
CA PRO A 270 -20.73 7.97 16.09
C PRO A 270 -21.11 9.45 15.82
N GLU A 271 -20.74 9.94 14.63
CA GLU A 271 -21.08 11.28 14.10
C GLU A 271 -20.35 12.49 14.74
N ARG A 272 -19.84 12.39 15.97
CA ARG A 272 -19.18 13.52 16.64
C ARG A 272 -17.82 13.81 16.02
N VAL A 273 -17.45 15.09 15.92
CA VAL A 273 -16.11 15.49 15.44
C VAL A 273 -15.16 15.66 16.62
N SER A 274 -13.99 15.01 16.57
CA SER A 274 -12.93 15.15 17.58
C SER A 274 -11.66 15.70 16.93
N PRO A 275 -11.38 17.02 17.04
CA PRO A 275 -10.16 17.59 16.51
C PRO A 275 -8.90 16.94 17.11
N TYR A 276 -8.94 16.57 18.39
CA TYR A 276 -7.84 15.87 19.05
C TYR A 276 -7.49 14.55 18.33
N ASP A 277 -8.47 13.72 18.00
CA ASP A 277 -8.24 12.47 17.28
C ASP A 277 -7.76 12.72 15.84
N ILE A 278 -8.37 13.71 15.18
CA ILE A 278 -8.09 14.09 13.79
C ILE A 278 -6.62 14.49 13.61
N PHE A 279 -6.14 15.40 14.47
CA PHE A 279 -4.81 15.97 14.38
C PHE A 279 -3.76 15.21 15.21
N GLY A 280 -4.21 14.42 16.20
CA GLY A 280 -3.37 13.65 17.13
C GLY A 280 -2.82 14.46 18.31
N ASN A 281 -2.98 15.78 18.30
CA ASN A 281 -2.60 16.71 19.35
C ASN A 281 -3.47 17.98 19.28
N TRP A 282 -3.80 18.56 20.43
CA TRP A 282 -4.57 19.80 20.51
C TRP A 282 -3.82 21.00 19.94
N GLU A 283 -2.51 21.13 20.15
CA GLU A 283 -1.73 22.29 19.65
C GLU A 283 -1.77 22.41 18.13
N ILE A 284 -1.93 21.29 17.41
CA ILE A 284 -2.08 21.28 15.95
C ILE A 284 -3.53 21.59 15.54
N ALA A 285 -4.49 21.21 16.37
CA ALA A 285 -5.91 21.44 16.13
C ALA A 285 -6.34 22.88 16.43
N GLU A 286 -5.75 23.50 17.46
CA GLU A 286 -6.12 24.81 18.03
C GLU A 286 -6.21 25.96 17.00
N PRO A 287 -5.29 26.09 16.02
CA PRO A 287 -5.40 27.15 15.01
C PRO A 287 -6.70 27.07 14.19
N LEU A 288 -7.22 25.86 13.95
CA LEU A 288 -8.49 25.67 13.27
C LEU A 288 -9.65 25.64 14.26
N PHE A 289 -9.50 24.95 15.40
CA PHE A 289 -10.51 24.79 16.45
C PHE A 289 -9.99 25.33 17.80
N PRO A 290 -10.15 26.63 18.08
CA PRO A 290 -9.70 27.25 19.34
C PRO A 290 -10.36 26.67 20.60
N SER A 291 -11.51 26.01 20.44
CA SER A 291 -12.22 25.31 21.50
C SER A 291 -12.76 23.99 20.95
N PHE A 292 -12.98 23.01 21.82
CA PHE A 292 -13.57 21.74 21.40
C PHE A 292 -14.98 22.01 20.82
N PRO A 293 -15.31 21.53 19.61
CA PRO A 293 -16.56 21.87 18.93
C PRO A 293 -17.73 21.06 19.49
N ASP A 294 -18.16 21.41 20.70
CA ASP A 294 -19.27 20.72 21.38
C ASP A 294 -20.55 20.74 20.54
N GLY A 295 -21.15 19.58 20.33
CA GLY A 295 -22.39 19.43 19.57
C GLY A 295 -22.22 19.43 18.04
N LEU A 296 -21.00 19.58 17.51
CA LEU A 296 -20.71 19.40 16.10
C LEU A 296 -20.80 17.92 15.70
N LYS A 297 -21.57 17.67 14.65
CA LYS A 297 -21.80 16.35 14.07
C LYS A 297 -21.70 16.37 12.55
N VAL A 298 -21.16 15.28 12.00
CA VAL A 298 -21.23 14.92 10.59
C VAL A 298 -22.27 13.82 10.46
N MET A 299 -23.35 14.09 9.72
CA MET A 299 -24.50 13.21 9.61
C MET A 299 -24.65 12.65 8.19
N LEU A 300 -25.14 11.42 8.09
CA LEU A 300 -25.36 10.71 6.83
C LEU A 300 -26.74 10.08 6.75
N ALA A 301 -27.16 9.73 5.54
CA ALA A 301 -28.40 9.00 5.35
C ALA A 301 -28.40 7.69 6.18
N GLY A 302 -29.37 7.58 7.09
CA GLY A 302 -29.54 6.41 7.97
C GLY A 302 -28.80 6.50 9.32
N ASP A 303 -28.06 7.58 9.58
CA ASP A 303 -27.54 7.86 10.92
C ASP A 303 -28.70 8.13 11.91
N GLY A 304 -28.56 7.67 13.15
CA GLY A 304 -29.64 7.54 14.13
C GLY A 304 -30.07 8.87 14.73
N SER A 305 -31.38 9.13 14.78
CA SER A 305 -31.98 10.42 15.18
C SER A 305 -32.08 10.66 16.69
N ASP A 306 -31.11 10.21 17.50
CA ASP A 306 -31.11 10.45 18.97
C ASP A 306 -30.83 11.93 19.34
N ALA A 307 -30.96 12.85 18.38
CA ALA A 307 -30.83 14.27 18.60
C ALA A 307 -32.19 14.93 18.85
N GLU A 308 -32.22 15.99 19.66
CA GLU A 308 -33.42 16.79 19.94
C GLU A 308 -34.04 17.35 18.65
N TRP A 309 -33.21 17.62 17.64
CA TRP A 309 -33.62 18.03 16.31
C TRP A 309 -32.94 17.22 15.20
N THR A 310 -33.69 16.85 14.15
CA THR A 310 -33.15 16.22 12.94
C THR A 310 -33.36 17.16 11.74
N PRO A 311 -32.28 17.60 11.04
CA PRO A 311 -32.41 18.44 9.86
C PRO A 311 -33.23 17.77 8.76
N LYS A 312 -34.11 18.52 8.08
CA LYS A 312 -34.95 17.97 7.00
C LYS A 312 -34.11 17.44 5.85
N ALA A 313 -32.93 18.02 5.64
CA ALA A 313 -31.96 17.58 4.66
C ALA A 313 -31.47 16.14 4.84
N LEU A 314 -31.55 15.55 6.05
CA LEU A 314 -31.15 14.16 6.31
C LEU A 314 -32.04 13.15 5.55
N ASN A 315 -33.29 13.52 5.27
CA ASN A 315 -34.21 12.70 4.45
C ASN A 315 -33.85 12.71 2.96
N LYS A 316 -32.78 13.39 2.56
CA LYS A 316 -32.27 13.44 1.18
C LYS A 316 -31.01 12.60 1.05
N LYS A 317 -30.57 12.41 -0.20
CA LYS A 317 -29.35 11.67 -0.52
C LYS A 317 -28.10 12.42 0.02
N VAL A 318 -27.70 12.11 1.24
CA VAL A 318 -26.45 12.52 1.91
C VAL A 318 -25.57 11.26 2.01
N ASP A 319 -24.62 11.11 1.09
CA ASP A 319 -23.79 9.92 0.94
C ASP A 319 -22.46 9.99 1.71
N GLY A 320 -22.16 11.14 2.29
CA GLY A 320 -20.95 11.37 3.06
C GLY A 320 -19.71 11.61 2.22
N ARG A 321 -19.82 11.56 0.90
CA ARG A 321 -18.72 11.80 -0.01
C ARG A 321 -18.96 13.08 -0.77
N ASP A 322 -19.89 13.04 -1.71
CA ASP A 322 -20.24 14.18 -2.54
C ASP A 322 -21.19 15.10 -1.77
N ARG A 323 -22.05 14.54 -0.91
CA ARG A 323 -22.99 15.32 -0.09
C ARG A 323 -22.85 14.97 1.38
N VAL A 324 -22.47 15.96 2.18
CA VAL A 324 -22.19 15.83 3.62
C VAL A 324 -23.10 16.78 4.39
N LEU A 325 -23.85 16.28 5.37
CA LEU A 325 -24.63 17.14 6.27
C LEU A 325 -23.80 17.44 7.51
N LEU A 326 -23.54 18.72 7.74
CA LEU A 326 -22.89 19.22 8.96
C LEU A 326 -23.96 19.83 9.85
N LYS A 327 -23.89 19.54 11.15
CA LYS A 327 -24.85 20.05 12.13
C LYS A 327 -24.11 20.44 13.41
N VAL A 328 -24.50 21.55 14.02
CA VAL A 328 -24.13 21.92 15.39
C VAL A 328 -25.40 22.17 16.19
N GLU A 329 -25.46 21.69 17.43
CA GLU A 329 -26.59 21.87 18.35
C GLU A 329 -26.10 22.17 19.77
N ARG A 330 -26.59 23.26 20.36
CA ARG A 330 -26.25 23.72 21.71
C ARG A 330 -27.45 24.40 22.36
N LEU A 331 -27.76 24.00 23.59
CA LEU A 331 -28.74 24.69 24.47
C LEU A 331 -30.10 24.95 23.77
N GLY A 332 -30.62 23.96 23.04
CA GLY A 332 -31.90 24.06 22.33
C GLY A 332 -31.89 24.88 21.03
N ALA A 333 -30.73 25.40 20.62
CA ALA A 333 -30.52 26.02 19.31
C ALA A 333 -29.61 25.17 18.44
N GLY A 334 -29.82 25.20 17.13
CA GLY A 334 -29.01 24.42 16.19
C GLY A 334 -28.92 25.04 14.81
N THR A 335 -27.87 24.69 14.09
CA THR A 335 -27.64 25.05 12.69
C THR A 335 -27.17 23.81 11.94
N SER A 336 -27.61 23.66 10.69
CA SER A 336 -27.11 22.63 9.80
C SER A 336 -26.96 23.13 8.38
N VAL A 337 -26.04 22.56 7.63
CA VAL A 337 -25.83 22.82 6.20
C VAL A 337 -25.46 21.54 5.48
N VAL A 338 -25.93 21.37 4.24
CA VAL A 338 -25.41 20.33 3.35
C VAL A 338 -24.26 20.91 2.54
N LEU A 339 -23.07 20.35 2.69
CA LEU A 339 -21.94 20.63 1.82
C LEU A 339 -21.96 19.65 0.65
N HIS A 340 -22.07 20.16 -0.57
CA HIS A 340 -21.81 19.42 -1.80
C HIS A 340 -20.35 19.62 -2.23
N ARG A 341 -19.62 18.53 -2.47
CA ARG A 341 -18.22 18.54 -2.91
C ARG A 341 -18.07 17.76 -4.20
N SER A 342 -17.21 18.24 -5.07
CA SER A 342 -16.79 17.51 -6.27
C SER A 342 -15.33 17.81 -6.59
N ILE A 343 -14.68 16.92 -7.33
CA ILE A 343 -13.33 17.14 -7.84
C ILE A 343 -13.40 17.12 -9.37
N VAL A 344 -12.87 18.16 -9.99
CA VAL A 344 -12.77 18.31 -11.44
C VAL A 344 -11.31 18.29 -11.82
N ASP A 345 -10.89 17.30 -12.59
CA ASP A 345 -9.52 17.17 -13.10
C ASP A 345 -9.52 17.60 -14.57
N GLY A 346 -8.76 18.65 -14.88
CA GLY A 346 -8.62 19.22 -16.21
C GLY A 346 -7.17 19.41 -16.62
N ASP A 347 -6.97 19.97 -17.82
CA ASP A 347 -5.63 20.26 -18.35
C ASP A 347 -4.94 21.39 -17.56
N ASP A 348 -5.72 22.39 -17.12
CA ASP A 348 -5.21 23.56 -16.39
C ASP A 348 -4.97 23.29 -14.89
N GLY A 349 -5.46 22.18 -14.35
CA GLY A 349 -5.37 21.91 -12.93
C GLY A 349 -6.46 20.98 -12.41
N VAL A 350 -6.42 20.75 -11.09
CA VAL A 350 -7.45 20.02 -10.36
C VAL A 350 -8.18 20.97 -9.42
N GLN A 351 -9.50 21.01 -9.54
CA GLN A 351 -10.36 21.88 -8.73
C GLN A 351 -11.15 21.05 -7.71
N VAL A 352 -11.07 21.41 -6.44
CA VAL A 352 -11.95 20.94 -5.36
C VAL A 352 -13.09 21.94 -5.24
N VAL A 353 -14.26 21.61 -5.77
CA VAL A 353 -15.42 22.51 -5.79
C VAL A 353 -16.34 22.18 -4.62
N ALA A 354 -16.64 23.19 -3.82
CA ALA A 354 -17.49 23.15 -2.64
C ALA A 354 -18.71 24.06 -2.84
N ARG A 355 -19.91 23.53 -2.63
CA ARG A 355 -21.17 24.26 -2.75
C ARG A 355 -22.01 24.04 -1.52
N LEU A 356 -22.51 25.11 -0.92
CA LEU A 356 -23.43 25.02 0.22
C LEU A 356 -24.87 24.84 -0.28
N GLU A 357 -25.52 23.80 0.21
CA GLU A 357 -26.90 23.46 -0.08
C GLU A 357 -27.70 23.45 1.23
N ARG A 358 -28.89 24.06 1.23
CA ARG A 358 -29.88 23.99 2.31
C ARG A 358 -29.30 24.23 3.71
N ALA A 359 -29.25 25.49 4.11
CA ALA A 359 -29.01 25.83 5.50
C ALA A 359 -30.34 25.80 6.30
N GLU A 360 -30.32 25.20 7.50
CA GLU A 360 -31.45 25.16 8.42
C GLU A 360 -31.02 25.67 9.80
N MET A 361 -31.93 26.38 10.48
CA MET A 361 -31.76 26.84 11.86
C MET A 361 -32.96 26.39 12.69
N VAL A 362 -32.71 26.03 13.96
CA VAL A 362 -33.75 25.68 14.92
C VAL A 362 -33.52 26.41 16.24
N GLY A 363 -34.60 26.75 16.95
CA GLY A 363 -34.54 27.32 18.30
C GLY A 363 -34.06 28.77 18.39
N THR A 364 -33.66 29.40 17.27
CA THR A 364 -33.24 30.81 17.23
C THR A 364 -33.40 31.38 15.82
N SER A 365 -33.66 32.69 15.75
CA SER A 365 -33.60 33.48 14.50
C SER A 365 -32.26 34.22 14.32
N SER A 366 -31.42 34.24 15.36
CA SER A 366 -30.11 34.90 15.38
C SER A 366 -29.12 34.01 16.14
N PRO A 367 -28.54 33.00 15.48
CA PRO A 367 -27.64 32.07 16.15
C PRO A 367 -26.37 32.77 16.64
N ALA A 368 -25.85 32.30 17.77
CA ALA A 368 -24.56 32.76 18.26
C ALA A 368 -23.47 32.44 17.21
N PRO A 369 -22.46 33.31 17.02
CA PRO A 369 -21.34 33.07 16.09
C PRO A 369 -20.75 31.66 16.17
N ALA A 370 -20.61 31.15 17.40
CA ALA A 370 -20.05 29.82 17.67
C ALA A 370 -20.80 28.65 17.00
N LEU A 371 -22.08 28.79 16.64
CA LEU A 371 -22.83 27.75 15.91
C LEU A 371 -22.39 27.65 14.43
N PHE A 372 -21.85 28.73 13.87
CA PHE A 372 -21.38 28.79 12.50
C PHE A 372 -19.89 28.47 12.39
N ASP A 373 -19.10 28.99 13.32
CA ASP A 373 -17.63 28.86 13.30
C ASP A 373 -17.21 27.38 13.22
N ASP A 374 -17.83 26.50 14.00
CA ASP A 374 -17.48 25.07 13.99
C ASP A 374 -17.85 24.37 12.68
N ILE A 375 -18.91 24.82 11.99
CA ILE A 375 -19.30 24.32 10.68
C ILE A 375 -18.30 24.79 9.62
N SER A 376 -17.98 26.09 9.56
CA SER A 376 -17.05 26.65 8.56
C SER A 376 -15.64 26.06 8.70
N ARG A 377 -15.15 25.88 9.94
CA ARG A 377 -13.90 25.17 10.24
C ARG A 377 -13.89 23.73 9.73
N THR A 378 -15.01 23.03 9.89
CA THR A 378 -15.16 21.64 9.42
C THR A 378 -15.23 21.55 7.90
N ILE A 379 -15.87 22.52 7.24
CA ILE A 379 -15.84 22.66 5.78
C ILE A 379 -14.40 22.84 5.33
N ALA A 380 -13.67 23.80 5.91
CA ALA A 380 -12.26 24.04 5.58
C ALA A 380 -11.41 22.78 5.77
N LEU A 381 -11.60 22.03 6.86
CA LEU A 381 -10.88 20.77 7.10
C LEU A 381 -11.15 19.72 6.03
N LEU A 382 -12.42 19.54 5.61
CA LEU A 382 -12.79 18.58 4.57
C LEU A 382 -12.11 18.94 3.23
N LEU A 383 -12.21 20.21 2.83
CA LEU A 383 -11.67 20.69 1.55
C LEU A 383 -10.13 20.66 1.53
N ALA A 384 -9.49 21.07 2.62
CA ALA A 384 -8.04 20.99 2.77
C ALA A 384 -7.53 19.53 2.69
N THR A 385 -8.30 18.58 3.23
CA THR A 385 -7.92 17.16 3.19
C THR A 385 -8.12 16.56 1.80
N ASP A 386 -9.20 16.91 1.11
CA ASP A 386 -9.42 16.52 -0.29
C ASP A 386 -8.28 17.06 -1.18
N ALA A 387 -7.93 18.35 -1.04
CA ALA A 387 -6.83 18.97 -1.77
C ALA A 387 -5.47 18.30 -1.45
N GLN A 388 -5.17 18.08 -0.16
CA GLN A 388 -3.93 17.41 0.24
C GLN A 388 -3.79 16.02 -0.38
N ARG A 389 -4.89 15.26 -0.42
CA ARG A 389 -4.92 13.92 -1.03
C ARG A 389 -4.60 13.99 -2.52
N ILE A 390 -5.21 14.93 -3.25
CA ILE A 390 -4.94 15.16 -4.68
C ILE A 390 -3.45 15.43 -4.89
N MET A 391 -2.87 16.37 -4.14
CA MET A 391 -1.46 16.76 -4.26
C MET A 391 -0.53 15.58 -4.01
N ARG A 392 -0.81 14.79 -2.97
CA ARG A 392 -0.02 13.58 -2.67
C ARG A 392 -0.11 12.53 -3.77
N ARG A 393 -1.28 12.35 -4.38
CA ARG A 393 -1.47 11.46 -5.52
C ARG A 393 -0.69 11.96 -6.74
N GLN A 394 -0.73 13.26 -7.04
CA GLN A 394 0.07 13.85 -8.11
C GLN A 394 1.56 13.59 -7.92
N MET A 395 2.10 13.83 -6.70
CA MET A 395 3.51 13.53 -6.40
C MET A 395 3.87 12.05 -6.58
N ASP A 396 2.96 11.14 -6.24
CA ASP A 396 3.13 9.70 -6.41
C ASP A 396 3.16 9.30 -7.89
N LEU A 397 2.38 9.98 -8.72
CA LEU A 397 2.34 9.79 -10.18
C LEU A 397 3.44 10.56 -10.91
N GLY A 398 4.20 11.41 -10.22
CA GLY A 398 5.21 12.29 -10.84
C GLY A 398 4.60 13.45 -11.63
N GLU A 399 3.34 13.79 -11.35
CA GLU A 399 2.61 14.91 -11.93
C GLU A 399 2.64 16.11 -10.97
N ILE A 400 2.60 17.32 -11.50
CA ILE A 400 2.48 18.55 -10.71
C ILE A 400 1.54 19.49 -11.47
N LYS A 401 0.23 19.35 -11.21
CA LYS A 401 -0.80 20.26 -11.71
C LYS A 401 -1.12 21.31 -10.65
N GLU A 402 -1.65 22.44 -11.08
CA GLU A 402 -2.22 23.43 -10.15
C GLU A 402 -3.42 22.82 -9.41
N VAL A 403 -3.57 23.13 -8.13
CA VAL A 403 -4.72 22.70 -7.31
C VAL A 403 -5.41 23.92 -6.75
N ALA A 404 -6.72 24.02 -6.97
CA ALA A 404 -7.55 25.10 -6.47
C ALA A 404 -8.72 24.55 -5.65
N ILE A 405 -9.08 25.24 -4.57
CA ILE A 405 -10.32 25.02 -3.81
C ILE A 405 -11.27 26.15 -4.20
N ILE A 406 -12.41 25.79 -4.77
CA ILE A 406 -13.43 26.72 -5.23
C ILE A 406 -14.61 26.64 -4.26
N VAL A 407 -14.91 27.73 -3.56
CA VAL A 407 -16.10 27.86 -2.71
C VAL A 407 -17.18 28.60 -3.49
N ASP A 408 -18.18 27.84 -3.94
CA ASP A 408 -19.32 28.29 -4.76
C ASP A 408 -20.49 28.71 -3.85
N THR A 409 -20.77 30.02 -3.82
CA THR A 409 -21.88 30.63 -3.08
C THR A 409 -23.15 30.78 -3.93
N SER A 410 -23.16 30.34 -5.18
CA SER A 410 -24.26 30.61 -6.12
C SER A 410 -25.60 29.94 -5.78
N SER A 411 -25.57 28.82 -5.04
CA SER A 411 -26.73 27.96 -4.82
C SER A 411 -27.71 28.46 -3.77
N LEU A 412 -27.28 29.34 -2.87
CA LEU A 412 -28.11 29.84 -1.77
C LEU A 412 -27.90 31.34 -1.61
N LYS A 413 -28.93 32.12 -1.93
CA LYS A 413 -28.99 33.55 -1.62
C LYS A 413 -29.52 33.74 -0.19
N ASP A 414 -28.84 33.16 0.78
CA ASP A 414 -29.13 33.41 2.19
C ASP A 414 -27.87 33.88 2.93
N PRO A 415 -27.99 34.89 3.83
CA PRO A 415 -26.83 35.45 4.53
C PRO A 415 -26.04 34.43 5.37
N LEU A 416 -26.66 33.29 5.69
CA LEU A 416 -26.04 32.22 6.46
C LEU A 416 -25.01 31.47 5.61
N SER A 417 -25.38 31.12 4.39
CA SER A 417 -24.53 30.40 3.46
C SER A 417 -23.36 31.27 3.01
N ASP A 418 -23.60 32.55 2.74
CA ASP A 418 -22.54 33.51 2.41
C ASP A 418 -21.50 33.57 3.54
N ARG A 419 -21.97 33.76 4.78
CA ARG A 419 -21.07 33.79 5.95
C ARG A 419 -20.28 32.49 6.13
N LEU A 420 -20.94 31.33 6.02
CA LEU A 420 -20.26 30.03 6.17
C LEU A 420 -19.19 29.82 5.10
N ALA A 421 -19.47 30.25 3.86
CA ALA A 421 -18.54 30.18 2.75
C ALA A 421 -17.35 31.12 2.94
N ASP A 422 -17.62 32.39 3.29
CA ASP A 422 -16.59 33.40 3.57
C ASP A 422 -15.66 32.94 4.70
N ASP A 423 -16.23 32.49 5.83
CA ASP A 423 -15.46 32.02 6.98
C ASP A 423 -14.63 30.78 6.61
N ALA A 424 -15.18 29.82 5.86
CA ALA A 424 -14.46 28.63 5.42
C ALA A 424 -13.31 28.97 4.46
N ALA A 425 -13.53 29.87 3.50
CA ALA A 425 -12.51 30.38 2.60
C ALA A 425 -11.39 31.09 3.38
N ALA A 426 -11.75 31.96 4.32
CA ALA A 426 -10.79 32.64 5.18
C ALA A 426 -9.94 31.66 6.01
N HIS A 427 -10.51 30.56 6.53
CA HIS A 427 -9.74 29.53 7.22
C HIS A 427 -8.72 28.82 6.31
N LEU A 428 -9.08 28.60 5.05
CA LEU A 428 -8.20 27.99 4.04
C LEU A 428 -7.10 28.96 3.59
N GLU A 429 -7.43 30.21 3.29
CA GLU A 429 -6.49 31.26 2.88
C GLU A 429 -5.44 31.54 3.96
N ASN A 430 -5.89 31.67 5.22
CA ASN A 430 -5.00 31.89 6.36
C ASN A 430 -4.23 30.63 6.79
N ARG A 431 -4.44 29.49 6.12
CA ARG A 431 -3.77 28.22 6.42
C ARG A 431 -3.93 27.78 7.88
N HIS A 432 -5.10 28.03 8.46
CA HIS A 432 -5.46 27.49 9.79
C HIS A 432 -5.47 25.95 9.79
N VAL A 433 -5.58 25.34 8.61
CA VAL A 433 -5.32 23.92 8.36
C VAL A 433 -4.24 23.77 7.29
N SER A 434 -3.26 22.91 7.53
CA SER A 434 -2.24 22.57 6.53
C SER A 434 -2.91 21.88 5.34
N ILE A 435 -2.65 22.39 4.13
CA ILE A 435 -3.16 21.84 2.87
C ILE A 435 -2.04 21.11 2.13
N GLU A 436 -0.90 21.77 1.98
CA GLU A 436 0.23 21.26 1.23
C GLU A 436 0.95 20.13 2.00
N PRO A 437 1.23 18.96 1.38
CA PRO A 437 1.99 17.90 2.04
C PRO A 437 3.46 18.29 2.23
N ASP A 438 4.07 17.75 3.28
CA ASP A 438 5.52 17.90 3.52
C ASP A 438 6.29 17.46 2.28
N ASN A 439 7.07 18.36 1.67
CA ASN A 439 7.84 18.21 0.42
C ASN A 439 7.15 18.56 -0.91
N TRP A 440 5.93 19.12 -0.89
CA TRP A 440 5.27 19.62 -2.10
C TRP A 440 6.18 20.61 -2.85
N ARG A 441 6.30 20.43 -4.16
CA ARG A 441 7.16 21.25 -5.04
C ARG A 441 6.40 22.11 -6.05
N GLY A 442 5.08 21.92 -6.14
CA GLY A 442 4.24 22.73 -7.02
C GLY A 442 3.83 24.06 -6.38
N ASN A 443 2.91 24.76 -7.04
CA ASN A 443 2.34 26.00 -6.51
C ASN A 443 1.49 25.70 -5.25
N PRO A 444 1.44 26.63 -4.28
CA PRO A 444 0.50 26.53 -3.17
C PRO A 444 -0.94 26.42 -3.67
N VAL A 445 -1.80 25.78 -2.88
CA VAL A 445 -3.22 25.63 -3.25
C VAL A 445 -3.88 27.01 -3.29
N ARG A 446 -4.54 27.32 -4.41
CA ARG A 446 -5.37 28.53 -4.51
C ARG A 446 -6.70 28.30 -3.82
N VAL A 447 -7.20 29.35 -3.20
CA VAL A 447 -8.56 29.38 -2.64
C VAL A 447 -9.28 30.50 -3.37
N GLU A 448 -10.43 30.18 -3.94
CA GLU A 448 -11.22 31.14 -4.70
C GLU A 448 -12.66 31.07 -4.24
N MET A 449 -13.23 32.25 -4.02
CA MET A 449 -14.66 32.42 -3.95
C MET A 449 -15.15 32.85 -5.32
N THR A 450 -16.12 32.13 -5.87
CA THR A 450 -16.66 32.49 -7.18
C THR A 450 -18.07 33.02 -7.04
N ASP A 451 -18.26 34.24 -7.53
CA ASP A 451 -19.57 34.80 -7.76
C ASP A 451 -20.21 34.09 -8.98
N PRO A 452 -21.47 33.62 -8.91
CA PRO A 452 -22.20 32.92 -9.97
C PRO A 452 -22.01 33.41 -11.42
N ALA A 453 -21.68 34.68 -11.62
CA ALA A 453 -21.53 35.27 -12.95
C ALA A 453 -20.30 34.77 -13.73
N LEU A 454 -19.24 34.28 -13.07
CA LEU A 454 -17.95 33.97 -13.72
C LEU A 454 -17.78 32.48 -14.11
N VAL A 455 -18.35 31.54 -13.33
CA VAL A 455 -18.15 30.09 -13.54
C VAL A 455 -18.96 29.55 -14.73
N ALA A 456 -20.18 30.06 -14.95
CA ALA A 456 -21.02 29.62 -16.07
C ALA A 456 -20.43 29.98 -17.44
N HIS A 457 -19.50 30.94 -17.50
CA HIS A 457 -18.81 31.30 -18.74
C HIS A 457 -17.60 30.38 -19.00
N ALA A 458 -16.93 29.91 -17.94
CA ALA A 458 -15.76 29.03 -18.04
C ALA A 458 -16.12 27.56 -18.32
N LEU A 459 -17.31 27.09 -17.90
CA LEU A 459 -17.78 25.72 -18.20
C LEU A 459 -18.56 25.60 -19.51
N ALA A 460 -18.87 26.73 -20.18
CA ALA A 460 -19.56 26.76 -21.46
C ALA A 460 -18.63 27.00 -22.67
N MET A 461 -17.34 27.25 -22.40
CA MET A 461 -16.24 27.20 -23.36
C MET A 461 -15.53 25.86 -23.22
#